data_AF-A0A498KT72-F1
#
_entry.id   AF-A0A498KT72-F1
#
_cell.length_a   1.000
_cell.length_b   1.000
_cell.length_c   1.000
_cell.angle_alpha   90.00
_cell.angle_beta   90.00
_cell.angle_gamma   90.00
#
_symmetry.space_group_name_H-M   'P 1'
#
loop_
_entity.id
_entity.type
_entity.pdbx_description
1 polymer ?
#
loop_
_entity_poly.entity_id
_entity_poly.type
_entity_poly.pdbx_seq_one_letter_code
_entity_poly.pdbx_strand_id
1 'polypeptide(L)' 'MKNPRVMGIPPLVLGLLMLQSSASGLLGASYTLADLSWLMNVPGAVFGLAATVVGIALVLQLDQYVMGRADG' A
#
# COMPACT_ATOMS: atom_id res chain seq x y z
N MET A 1 11.70 13.51 -20.31
CA MET A 1 10.32 13.00 -20.08
C MET A 1 10.28 12.36 -18.71
N LYS A 2 9.37 12.77 -17.82
CA LYS A 2 9.28 12.25 -16.44
C LYS A 2 8.65 10.86 -16.51
N ASN A 3 9.40 9.82 -16.14
CA ASN A 3 9.00 8.43 -16.33
C ASN A 3 7.67 8.15 -15.57
N PRO A 4 6.57 7.81 -16.26
CA PRO A 4 5.22 7.74 -15.65
C PRO A 4 5.15 6.72 -14.51
N ARG A 5 5.93 5.64 -14.60
CA ARG A 5 6.05 4.61 -13.55
C ARG A 5 6.51 5.21 -12.21
N VAL A 6 7.29 6.29 -12.23
CA VAL A 6 7.82 6.98 -11.04
C VAL A 6 6.73 7.76 -10.30
N MET A 7 5.55 7.96 -10.91
CA MET A 7 4.43 8.65 -10.28
C MET A 7 3.58 7.72 -9.37
N GLY A 8 3.56 6.42 -9.66
CA GLY A 8 2.85 5.40 -8.86
C GLY A 8 3.70 4.72 -7.77
N ILE A 9 5.03 4.83 -7.85
CA ILE A 9 5.96 4.27 -6.85
C ILE A 9 5.80 4.92 -5.46
N PRO A 10 5.70 6.26 -5.31
CA PRO A 10 5.57 6.90 -3.99
C PRO A 10 4.38 6.41 -3.15
N PRO A 11 3.13 6.36 -3.66
CA PRO A 11 2.00 5.84 -2.89
C PRO A 11 2.13 4.34 -2.61
N LEU A 12 2.73 3.57 -3.51
CA LEU A 12 2.96 2.14 -3.32
C LEU A 12 3.95 1.86 -2.18
N VAL A 13 5.06 2.59 -2.14
CA VAL A 13 6.07 2.48 -1.07
C VAL A 13 5.49 2.91 0.28
N LEU A 14 4.77 4.03 0.32
CA LEU A 14 4.10 4.50 1.54
C LEU A 14 3.07 3.49 2.05
N GLY A 15 2.26 2.93 1.15
CA GLY A 15 1.30 1.88 1.49
C GLY A 15 1.97 0.65 2.08
N LEU A 16 3.04 0.16 1.44
CA LEU A 16 3.77 -1.03 1.90
C LEU A 16 4.39 -0.84 3.28
N LEU A 17 5.01 0.33 3.53
CA LEU A 17 5.63 0.64 4.81
C LEU A 17 4.60 0.74 5.94
N MET A 18 3.48 1.42 5.69
CA MET A 18 2.39 1.50 6.67
C MET A 18 1.76 0.13 6.94
N LEU A 19 1.55 -0.66 5.89
CA LEU A 19 0.99 -2.00 5.99
C LEU A 19 1.93 -2.92 6.78
N GLN A 20 3.23 -2.93 6.46
CA GLN A 20 4.21 -3.75 7.15
C GLN A 20 4.30 -3.38 8.64
N SER A 21 4.44 -2.08 8.96
CA SER A 21 4.52 -1.62 10.35
C SER A 21 3.28 -2.02 11.15
N SER A 22 2.09 -1.87 10.57
CA SER A 22 0.83 -2.19 11.25
C SER A 22 0.62 -3.70 11.35
N ALA A 23 0.97 -4.46 10.32
CA ALA A 23 0.89 -5.92 10.30
C ALA A 23 1.87 -6.57 11.29
N SER A 24 3.08 -6.02 11.44
CA SER A 24 4.03 -6.46 12.47
C SER A 24 3.48 -6.20 13.88
N GLY A 25 2.83 -5.05 14.11
CA GLY A 25 2.15 -4.75 15.36
C GLY A 25 0.94 -5.65 15.64
N LEU A 26 0.24 -6.10 14.61
CA LEU A 26 -0.86 -7.06 14.71
C LEU A 26 -0.35 -8.49 14.99
N LEU A 27 0.63 -8.98 14.22
CA LEU A 27 1.18 -10.34 14.33
C LEU A 27 2.05 -10.54 15.57
N GLY A 28 2.66 -9.47 16.09
CA GLY A 28 3.47 -9.48 17.32
C GLY A 28 2.67 -9.24 18.60
N ALA A 29 1.39 -8.83 18.49
CA ALA A 29 0.55 -8.64 19.66
C ALA A 29 0.11 -9.99 20.23
N SER A 30 0.35 -10.20 21.52
CA SER A 30 -0.32 -11.25 22.27
C SER A 30 -1.77 -10.82 22.46
N TYR A 31 -2.70 -11.41 21.70
CA TYR A 31 -4.14 -11.10 21.75
C TYR A 31 -4.75 -11.50 23.10
N THR A 32 -4.51 -10.68 24.11
CA THR A 32 -5.17 -10.79 25.41
C THR A 32 -6.35 -9.81 25.43
N LEU A 33 -7.52 -10.26 25.86
CA LEU A 33 -8.72 -9.41 25.99
C LEU A 33 -8.51 -8.18 26.90
N ALA A 34 -7.46 -8.20 27.73
CA ALA A 34 -7.11 -7.11 28.62
C ALA A 34 -6.32 -5.98 27.93
N ASP A 35 -5.70 -6.24 26.78
CA ASP A 35 -4.85 -5.25 26.10
C ASP A 35 -5.47 -4.90 24.74
N LEU A 36 -6.20 -3.79 24.68
CA LEU A 36 -6.88 -3.32 23.46
C LEU A 36 -5.95 -2.57 22.50
N SER A 37 -4.65 -2.47 22.81
CA SER A 37 -3.66 -1.74 22.01
C SER A 37 -3.50 -2.28 20.58
N TRP A 38 -3.75 -3.57 20.36
CA TRP A 38 -3.76 -4.16 19.02
C TRP A 38 -4.86 -3.58 18.11
N LEU A 39 -5.97 -3.10 18.69
CA LEU A 39 -7.08 -2.47 17.94
C LEU A 39 -6.62 -1.17 17.26
N MET A 40 -5.63 -0.47 17.84
CA MET A 40 -5.08 0.76 17.27
C MET A 40 -4.25 0.51 16.01
N ASN A 41 -3.77 -0.71 15.80
CA ASN A 41 -3.02 -1.10 14.60
C ASN A 41 -3.94 -1.49 13.43
N VAL A 42 -5.24 -1.74 13.67
CA VAL A 42 -6.20 -2.16 12.64
C VAL A 42 -6.44 -1.06 11.60
N PRO A 43 -6.72 0.21 11.95
CA PRO A 43 -6.91 1.27 10.96
C PRO A 43 -5.66 1.48 10.11
N GLY A 44 -4.47 1.39 10.70
CA GLY A 44 -3.19 1.52 9.99
C GLY A 44 -2.96 0.41 8.97
N ALA A 45 -3.30 -0.84 9.33
CA ALA A 45 -3.21 -1.97 8.41
C ALA A 45 -4.21 -1.82 7.25
N VAL A 46 -5.46 -1.44 7.53
CA VAL A 46 -6.49 -1.25 6.49
C VAL A 46 -6.09 -0.12 5.53
N PHE A 47 -5.65 1.02 6.06
CA PHE A 47 -5.25 2.17 5.25
C PHE A 47 -3.98 1.88 4.43
N GLY A 48 -2.99 1.20 5.03
CA GLY A 48 -1.79 0.75 4.33
C GLY A 48 -2.11 -0.21 3.17
N LEU A 49 -3.05 -1.14 3.38
CA LEU A 49 -3.48 -2.08 2.35
C LEU A 49 -4.20 -1.36 1.21
N ALA A 50 -5.13 -0.45 1.53
CA ALA A 50 -5.82 0.38 0.54
C ALA A 50 -4.84 1.24 -0.27
N ALA A 51 -3.89 1.92 0.38
CA ALA A 51 -2.87 2.72 -0.29
C ALA A 51 -1.96 1.88 -1.20
N THR A 52 -1.61 0.66 -0.77
CA THR A 52 -0.82 -0.28 -1.58
C THR A 52 -1.58 -0.70 -2.83
N VAL A 53 -2.87 -1.05 -2.70
CA VAL A 53 -3.72 -1.44 -3.83
C VAL A 53 -3.89 -0.28 -4.82
N VAL A 54 -4.10 0.94 -4.33
CA VAL A 54 -4.18 2.15 -5.18
C VAL A 54 -2.84 2.40 -5.87
N GLY A 55 -1.72 2.28 -5.17
CA GLY A 55 -0.39 2.39 -5.76
C GLY A 55 -0.16 1.38 -6.88
N ILE A 56 -0.55 0.11 -6.67
CA ILE A 56 -0.47 -0.95 -7.68
C ILE A 56 -1.36 -0.61 -8.88
N ALA A 57 -2.61 -0.22 -8.64
CA ALA A 57 -3.55 0.14 -9.69
C ALA A 57 -3.03 1.30 -10.55
N LEU A 58 -2.44 2.33 -9.93
CA LEU A 58 -1.81 3.44 -10.65
C LEU A 58 -0.64 2.96 -11.51
N VAL A 59 0.26 2.14 -10.95
CA VAL A 59 1.41 1.59 -11.69
C VAL A 59 0.94 0.76 -12.90
N LEU A 60 -0.07 -0.10 -12.72
CA LEU A 60 -0.60 -0.97 -13.78
C LEU A 60 -1.39 -0.18 -14.84
N GLN A 61 -2.24 0.79 -14.44
CA GLN A 61 -2.97 1.63 -15.39
C GLN A 61 -2.01 2.51 -16.20
N LEU A 62 -0.94 3.02 -15.58
CA LEU A 62 0.10 3.77 -16.28
C LEU A 62 0.87 2.88 -17.26
N ASP A 63 1.09 1.61 -16.93
CA ASP A 63 1.73 0.66 -17.83
C ASP A 63 0.87 0.36 -19.07
N GLN A 64 -0.43 0.11 -18.87
CA GLN A 64 -1.39 -0.09 -19.97
C GLN A 64 -1.54 1.17 -20.84
N TYR A 65 -1.55 2.36 -20.24
CA TYR A 65 -1.60 3.62 -20.98
C TYR A 65 -0.34 3.87 -21.82
N VAL A 66 0.84 3.51 -21.32
CA VAL A 66 2.10 3.65 -22.06
C VAL A 66 2.20 2.61 -23.18
N MET A 67 1.82 1.35 -22.94
CA MET A 67 1.81 0.31 -23.97
C MET A 67 0.78 0.60 -25.07
N GLY A 68 -0.44 0.99 -24.72
CA GLY A 68 -1.48 1.35 -25.70
C GLY A 68 -1.16 2.58 -26.54
N ARG A 69 -0.17 3.40 -26.15
CA ARG A 69 0.35 4.54 -26.93
C ARG A 69 1.59 4.19 -27.76
N ALA A 70 2.23 3.05 -27.50
CA ALA A 70 3.37 2.57 -28.29
C ALA A 70 2.90 1.74 -29.51
N ASP A 71 1.68 1.19 -29.44
CA ASP A 71 1.11 0.33 -30.48
C ASP A 71 0.24 1.07 -31.53
N GLY A 72 0.10 2.40 -31.42
CA GLY A 72 -0.68 3.24 -32.35
C GLY A 72 0.13 4.41 -32.91
#